data_AF-A0A2D6QCA4-F1
#
_entry.id   AF-A0A2D6QCA4-F1
#
_cell.length_a   1.000
_cell.length_b   1.000
_cell.length_c   1.000
_cell.angle_alpha   90.00
_cell.angle_beta   90.00
_cell.angle_gamma   90.00
#
_symmetry.space_group_name_H-M   'P 1'
#
loop_
_entity.id
_entity.type
_entity.pdbx_description
1 polymer ?
#
loop_
_entity_poly.entity_id
_entity_poly.type
_entity_poly.pdbx_seq_one_letter_code
_entity_poly.pdbx_strand_id
1 'polypeptide(L)'
;MRSSALLSRCLPLFVLPALLGSAAPRPGGPVQSGPIIKPFILDEVRELVVVRSQVFVYNPALRGEIQLTELELHADGVLIERMDLDRSLPGDPEYGRTAAMIERLPHEVAHRHDEKRYFADPRAPEFDGDEVREVMHQIQHSVQEMSDRYDFFAGDAPFGHVNFLLPVDQIFFPDDPAGTSAVLQVTLHWVGAGGQRGRSSVDHELTWLGPLPGLPASFSTGNSAASLHRGDMHVHTCHGESLGACAPSANCTAETLQVSGSFTLDQLKTQYQALGMDWYTATDHSYCINSDSEYNVITAEAAAITDSSFVCISDIELSSDEEGPQDGSDAGDAICLFTTSANHMGAHGITSRVYGGDDGLLGFCDGLFGDALNGFKQNIATIRAQGGYPVAHHPAGGTFSWESRQDALGMEANALHGVEIWNGSTQTGQG
;
A
#
# COMPACT_ATOMS: atom_id res chain seq x y z
N MET A 1 35.57 68.64 8.56
CA MET A 1 35.07 68.16 9.86
C MET A 1 35.53 66.71 9.98
N ARG A 2 36.73 66.56 10.57
CA ARG A 2 37.03 65.74 11.77
C ARG A 2 36.66 64.27 11.57
N SER A 3 37.56 63.30 11.58
CA SER A 3 39.01 63.24 11.81
C SER A 3 39.42 61.83 11.36
N SER A 4 40.43 61.67 10.50
CA SER A 4 41.80 61.24 10.86
C SER A 4 41.83 59.86 11.55
N ALA A 5 42.68 58.90 11.23
CA ALA A 5 43.80 58.82 10.32
C ALA A 5 44.44 57.43 10.59
N LEU A 6 44.94 56.74 9.57
CA LEU A 6 46.38 56.43 9.38
C LEU A 6 46.80 55.00 9.79
N LEU A 7 47.59 54.44 8.88
CA LEU A 7 48.76 53.55 9.09
C LEU A 7 48.43 52.13 9.60
N SER A 8 49.11 51.07 9.19
CA SER A 8 50.15 50.84 8.20
C SER A 8 50.32 49.32 8.14
N ARG A 9 50.80 48.85 6.98
CA ARG A 9 51.34 47.52 6.65
C ARG A 9 51.88 46.70 7.84
N CYS A 10 51.56 45.41 7.87
CA CYS A 10 52.48 44.26 7.90
C CYS A 10 51.72 42.94 8.19
N LEU A 11 51.83 41.95 7.29
CA LEU A 11 51.76 40.51 7.62
C LEU A 11 53.07 40.11 8.35
N PRO A 12 53.23 38.91 8.97
CA PRO A 12 52.33 37.75 9.10
C PRO A 12 52.26 37.18 10.56
N LEU A 13 51.39 36.20 10.86
CA LEU A 13 51.74 34.96 11.59
C LEU A 13 50.53 34.02 11.78
N PHE A 14 50.83 32.72 11.68
CA PHE A 14 50.03 31.53 11.98
C PHE A 14 49.07 31.60 13.18
N VAL A 15 47.83 31.11 13.00
CA VAL A 15 46.99 30.55 14.08
C VAL A 15 46.17 29.35 13.55
N LEU A 16 46.15 28.29 14.37
CA LEU A 16 45.43 27.01 14.25
C LEU A 16 43.93 27.13 13.91
N PRO A 17 43.32 26.09 13.28
CA PRO A 17 41.88 26.01 13.12
C PRO A 17 41.19 25.67 14.46
N ALA A 18 40.28 26.53 14.89
CA ALA A 18 39.33 26.22 15.95
C ALA A 18 38.19 25.37 15.35
N LEU A 19 37.95 24.22 15.97
CA LEU A 19 36.79 23.35 15.77
C LEU A 19 35.49 24.17 15.89
N LEU A 20 34.86 24.44 14.76
CA LEU A 20 33.44 24.82 14.71
C LEU A 20 32.64 23.54 14.60
N GLY A 21 32.06 23.14 15.72
CA GLY A 21 31.03 22.10 15.76
C GLY A 21 29.86 22.51 14.88
N SER A 22 29.66 21.77 13.80
CA SER A 22 28.43 21.75 13.02
C SER A 22 27.30 21.23 13.91
N ALA A 23 26.53 22.15 14.50
CA ALA A 23 25.25 21.80 15.10
C ALA A 23 24.30 21.42 13.96
N ALA A 24 23.97 20.13 13.88
CA ALA A 24 22.94 19.64 12.97
C ALA A 24 21.60 20.36 13.25
N PRO A 25 20.79 20.64 12.22
CA PRO A 25 19.47 21.24 12.42
C PRO A 25 18.58 20.26 13.19
N ARG A 26 18.00 20.72 14.30
CA ARG A 26 16.91 19.99 14.98
C ARG A 26 15.64 20.12 14.13
N PRO A 27 14.97 19.02 13.74
CA PRO A 27 13.64 19.12 13.17
C PRO A 27 12.64 19.42 14.29
N GLY A 28 12.09 20.63 14.27
CA GLY A 28 10.96 21.04 15.09
C GLY A 28 9.66 20.81 14.33
N GLY A 29 9.08 19.62 14.49
CA GLY A 29 7.64 19.39 14.34
C GLY A 29 6.99 19.32 15.73
N PRO A 30 5.67 19.56 15.88
CA PRO A 30 5.02 19.38 17.17
C PRO A 30 5.16 17.92 17.57
N VAL A 31 5.81 17.67 18.71
CA VAL A 31 5.86 16.33 19.31
C VAL A 31 4.42 16.00 19.73
N GLN A 32 3.69 15.24 18.89
CA GLN A 32 2.53 14.52 19.36
C GLN A 32 2.99 13.67 20.54
N SER A 33 2.48 13.95 21.73
CA SER A 33 2.91 13.29 22.98
C SER A 33 2.30 11.90 23.16
N GLY A 34 1.82 11.27 22.09
CA GLY A 34 1.08 10.02 22.08
C GLY A 34 1.28 9.25 20.77
N PRO A 35 0.65 8.07 20.60
CA PRO A 35 0.75 7.30 19.38
C PRO A 35 0.20 8.06 18.19
N ILE A 36 0.81 7.82 17.03
CA ILE A 36 0.29 8.19 15.72
C ILE A 36 -0.80 7.16 15.37
N ILE A 37 -1.92 7.64 14.84
CA ILE A 37 -2.99 6.77 14.33
C ILE A 37 -3.31 7.13 12.87
N LYS A 38 -3.48 6.11 12.04
CA LYS A 38 -3.86 6.21 10.63
C LYS A 38 -5.08 5.33 10.38
N PRO A 39 -6.25 5.89 10.06
CA PRO A 39 -7.44 5.09 9.77
C PRO A 39 -7.30 4.45 8.39
N PHE A 40 -7.75 3.21 8.28
CA PHE A 40 -7.94 2.50 7.03
C PHE A 40 -9.42 2.15 6.94
N ILE A 41 -10.16 3.15 6.47
CA ILE A 41 -11.62 3.17 6.31
C ILE A 41 -11.87 3.55 4.84
N LEU A 42 -12.93 3.01 4.24
CA LEU A 42 -13.35 3.43 2.90
C LEU A 42 -13.65 4.94 2.87
N ASP A 43 -13.36 5.60 1.75
CA ASP A 43 -13.78 6.99 1.53
C ASP A 43 -15.22 7.07 1.03
N GLU A 44 -15.70 6.01 0.39
CA GLU A 44 -16.99 5.97 -0.27
C GLU A 44 -17.72 4.64 -0.03
N VAL A 45 -19.06 4.69 0.05
CA VAL A 45 -19.93 3.52 0.22
C VAL A 45 -21.23 3.67 -0.59
N ARG A 46 -21.81 2.53 -0.96
CA ARG A 46 -23.05 2.36 -1.75
C ARG A 46 -24.05 1.42 -1.13
N GLU A 47 -23.60 0.54 -0.25
CA GLU A 47 -24.46 -0.42 0.45
C GLU A 47 -24.35 -0.21 1.96
N LEU A 48 -25.50 -0.26 2.64
CA LEU A 48 -25.60 -0.04 4.08
C LEU A 48 -25.32 -1.36 4.83
N VAL A 49 -24.07 -1.80 4.77
CA VAL A 49 -23.58 -3.03 5.40
C VAL A 49 -22.59 -2.72 6.52
N VAL A 50 -22.29 -3.72 7.34
CA VAL A 50 -21.20 -3.61 8.33
C VAL A 50 -19.87 -3.89 7.63
N VAL A 51 -18.95 -2.94 7.70
CA VAL A 51 -17.61 -3.03 7.09
C VAL A 51 -16.58 -3.36 8.16
N ARG A 52 -15.70 -4.33 7.88
CA ARG A 52 -14.52 -4.57 8.71
C ARG A 52 -13.44 -3.57 8.32
N SER A 53 -13.15 -2.65 9.23
CA SER A 53 -12.16 -1.59 9.06
C SER A 53 -11.03 -1.76 10.07
N GLN A 54 -9.96 -0.99 9.90
CA GLN A 54 -8.86 -0.99 10.87
C GLN A 54 -8.27 0.39 11.06
N VAL A 55 -7.62 0.59 12.20
CA VAL A 55 -6.77 1.74 12.46
C VAL A 55 -5.36 1.24 12.74
N PHE A 56 -4.40 1.76 12.00
CA PHE A 56 -2.99 1.56 12.29
C PHE A 56 -2.58 2.47 13.45
N VAL A 57 -1.83 1.90 14.38
CA VAL A 57 -1.35 2.57 15.59
C VAL A 57 0.15 2.39 15.68
N TYR A 58 0.86 3.47 15.95
CA TYR A 58 2.31 3.47 16.12
C TYR A 58 2.76 4.29 17.32
N ASN A 59 3.67 3.75 18.12
CA ASN A 59 4.29 4.44 19.25
C ASN A 59 5.66 5.04 18.88
N PRO A 60 5.76 6.36 18.60
CA PRO A 60 7.00 7.00 18.18
C PRO A 60 7.97 7.29 19.34
N ALA A 61 7.65 6.89 20.57
CA ALA A 61 8.47 7.23 21.72
C ALA A 61 9.86 6.59 21.61
N LEU A 62 10.92 7.35 21.94
CA LEU A 62 12.29 6.84 21.94
C LEU A 62 12.46 5.60 22.85
N ARG A 63 11.72 5.58 23.96
CA ARG A 63 11.63 4.50 24.93
C ARG A 63 10.29 4.55 25.64
N GLY A 64 9.89 3.41 26.18
CA GLY A 64 8.70 3.28 27.01
C GLY A 64 7.54 2.66 26.25
N GLU A 65 6.72 1.93 26.98
CA GLU A 65 5.54 1.26 26.46
C GLU A 65 4.32 2.16 26.62
N ILE A 66 3.40 2.07 25.66
CA ILE A 66 2.03 2.55 25.83
C ILE A 66 1.09 1.35 25.90
N GLN A 67 0.14 1.40 26.82
CA GLN A 67 -0.99 0.49 26.86
C GLN A 67 -2.15 1.14 26.12
N LEU A 68 -2.62 0.51 25.06
CA LEU A 68 -3.88 0.88 24.42
C LEU A 68 -5.03 0.35 25.29
N THR A 69 -6.00 1.21 25.58
CA THR A 69 -7.09 0.87 26.50
C THR A 69 -8.46 0.86 25.84
N GLU A 70 -8.68 1.72 24.84
CA GLU A 70 -10.00 1.86 24.24
C GLU A 70 -9.92 2.54 22.87
N LEU A 71 -10.77 2.09 21.94
CA LEU A 71 -11.04 2.75 20.67
C LEU A 71 -12.51 3.18 20.63
N GLU A 72 -12.75 4.46 20.31
CA GLU A 72 -14.09 5.02 20.07
C GLU A 72 -14.18 5.51 18.63
N LEU A 73 -15.31 5.21 17.98
CA LEU A 73 -15.66 5.75 16.67
C LEU A 73 -16.92 6.59 16.81
N HIS A 74 -16.85 7.84 16.41
CA HIS A 74 -18.00 8.73 16.36
C HIS A 74 -18.30 9.12 14.91
N ALA A 75 -19.58 9.20 14.54
CA ALA A 75 -20.05 9.83 13.31
C ALA A 75 -20.81 11.10 13.67
N ASP A 76 -20.35 12.26 13.18
CA ASP A 76 -20.93 13.57 13.47
C ASP A 76 -21.19 13.81 14.97
N GLY A 77 -20.28 13.32 15.81
CA GLY A 77 -20.30 13.43 17.26
C GLY A 77 -21.11 12.35 18.00
N VAL A 78 -21.85 11.50 17.29
CA VAL A 78 -22.58 10.35 17.87
C VAL A 78 -21.65 9.15 17.95
N LEU A 79 -21.55 8.51 19.13
CA LEU A 79 -20.78 7.28 19.30
C LEU A 79 -21.46 6.14 18.54
N ILE A 80 -20.72 5.52 17.63
CA ILE A 80 -21.18 4.41 16.77
C ILE A 80 -20.59 3.08 17.23
N GLU A 81 -19.29 3.06 17.55
CA GLU A 81 -18.58 1.85 17.99
C GLU A 81 -17.65 2.19 19.15
N ARG A 82 -17.56 1.26 20.11
CA ARG A 82 -16.62 1.34 21.24
C ARG A 82 -16.03 -0.04 21.50
N MET A 83 -14.71 -0.09 21.62
CA MET A 83 -13.96 -1.31 21.87
C MET A 83 -12.97 -1.12 23.01
N ASP A 84 -13.04 -1.99 24.01
CA ASP A 84 -12.01 -2.10 25.03
C ASP A 84 -10.77 -2.79 24.44
N LEU A 85 -9.59 -2.24 24.73
CA LEU A 85 -8.31 -2.76 24.25
C LEU A 85 -7.45 -3.19 25.45
N ASP A 86 -6.67 -4.24 25.23
CA ASP A 86 -5.63 -4.67 26.15
C ASP A 86 -4.37 -5.05 25.37
N ARG A 87 -3.76 -4.04 24.74
CA ARG A 87 -2.56 -4.19 23.92
C ARG A 87 -1.48 -3.21 24.33
N SER A 88 -0.29 -3.72 24.60
CA SER A 88 0.92 -2.94 24.78
C SER A 88 1.63 -2.69 23.45
N LEU A 89 2.19 -1.50 23.27
CA LEU A 89 3.08 -1.17 22.16
C LEU A 89 4.40 -0.58 22.70
N PRO A 90 5.55 -1.23 22.45
CA PRO A 90 6.85 -0.65 22.78
C PRO A 90 7.10 0.61 21.95
N GLY A 91 7.91 1.53 22.48
CA GLY A 91 8.32 2.72 21.75
C GLY A 91 9.57 2.46 20.94
N ASP A 92 9.52 2.76 19.64
CA ASP A 92 10.71 2.82 18.79
C ASP A 92 10.51 3.86 17.65
N PRO A 93 11.34 4.91 17.55
CA PRO A 93 11.22 5.96 16.54
C PRO A 93 11.68 5.53 15.14
N GLU A 94 12.29 4.35 14.98
CA GLU A 94 12.84 3.87 13.72
C GLU A 94 11.77 3.68 12.65
N TYR A 95 10.67 2.99 12.97
CA TYR A 95 9.56 2.79 12.03
C TYR A 95 9.04 4.14 11.49
N GLY A 96 8.79 5.12 12.34
CA GLY A 96 8.27 6.42 11.91
C GLY A 96 9.24 7.20 11.03
N ARG A 97 10.55 7.04 11.23
CA ARG A 97 11.58 7.62 10.33
C ARG A 97 11.57 6.93 8.97
N THR A 98 11.47 5.60 8.95
CA THR A 98 11.40 4.82 7.71
C THR A 98 10.10 5.12 6.95
N ALA A 99 8.96 5.13 7.62
CA ALA A 99 7.66 5.46 7.04
C ALA A 99 7.63 6.90 6.49
N ALA A 100 8.28 7.86 7.17
CA ALA A 100 8.43 9.22 6.65
C ALA A 100 9.31 9.32 5.38
N MET A 101 10.26 8.39 5.19
CA MET A 101 11.00 8.28 3.93
C MET A 101 10.10 7.68 2.84
N ILE A 102 9.36 6.61 3.15
CA ILE A 102 8.42 5.97 2.21
C ILE A 102 7.36 6.98 1.72
N GLU A 103 6.74 7.76 2.62
CA GLU A 103 5.74 8.78 2.26
C GLU A 103 6.25 9.87 1.31
N ARG A 104 7.56 10.00 1.14
CA ARG A 104 8.22 10.98 0.27
C ARG A 104 8.79 10.37 -1.00
N LEU A 105 8.77 9.05 -1.18
CA LEU A 105 9.07 8.46 -2.49
C LEU A 105 8.01 8.89 -3.53
N PRO A 106 8.33 8.83 -4.83
CA PRO A 106 7.34 9.03 -5.88
C PRO A 106 6.11 8.12 -5.68
N HIS A 107 4.94 8.62 -6.08
CA HIS A 107 3.65 7.96 -5.85
C HIS A 107 3.63 6.51 -6.34
N GLU A 108 4.21 6.27 -7.51
CA GLU A 108 4.28 4.98 -8.20
C GLU A 108 5.23 3.98 -7.52
N VAL A 109 6.09 4.44 -6.60
CA VAL A 109 7.04 3.60 -5.86
C VAL A 109 6.56 3.35 -4.44
N ALA A 110 5.89 4.32 -3.83
CA ALA A 110 5.35 4.19 -2.47
C ALA A 110 3.95 3.56 -2.40
N HIS A 111 3.31 3.26 -3.54
CA HIS A 111 1.91 2.82 -3.61
C HIS A 111 0.97 3.73 -2.79
N ARG A 112 1.26 5.04 -2.79
CA ARG A 112 0.60 6.00 -1.88
C ARG A 112 -0.71 6.50 -2.47
N HIS A 113 -1.82 5.78 -2.26
CA HIS A 113 -3.14 6.19 -2.77
C HIS A 113 -3.71 7.46 -2.08
N ASP A 114 -3.23 7.81 -0.88
CA ASP A 114 -3.64 9.01 -0.14
C ASP A 114 -2.68 10.21 -0.31
N GLU A 115 -3.21 11.42 -0.46
CA GLU A 115 -2.38 12.65 -0.42
C GLU A 115 -1.90 12.99 1.01
N LYS A 116 -2.60 12.49 2.03
CA LYS A 116 -2.33 12.82 3.43
C LYS A 116 -1.12 12.04 3.96
N ARG A 117 -0.13 12.78 4.46
CA ARG A 117 1.05 12.24 5.13
C ARG A 117 0.84 12.20 6.64
N TYR A 118 1.20 11.07 7.25
CA TYR A 118 1.08 10.81 8.69
C TYR A 118 2.44 10.85 9.39
N PHE A 119 3.54 10.60 8.68
CA PHE A 119 4.89 10.49 9.25
C PHE A 119 5.81 11.62 8.78
N ALA A 120 5.76 11.98 7.51
CA ALA A 120 6.55 13.07 6.94
C ALA A 120 5.84 14.43 7.10
N ASP A 121 6.63 15.53 7.11
CA ASP A 121 6.04 16.88 7.01
C ASP A 121 5.26 16.96 5.67
N PRO A 122 3.97 17.35 5.69
CA PRO A 122 3.16 17.50 4.47
C PRO A 122 3.76 18.47 3.44
N ARG A 123 4.66 19.35 3.86
CA ARG A 123 5.34 20.33 2.99
C ARG A 123 6.70 19.86 2.49
N ALA A 124 7.19 18.71 2.95
CA ALA A 124 8.46 18.17 2.46
C ALA A 124 8.30 17.78 0.98
N PRO A 125 9.26 18.09 0.09
CA PRO A 125 9.19 17.62 -1.29
C PRO A 125 9.33 16.10 -1.35
N GLU A 126 8.77 15.52 -2.40
CA GLU A 126 9.08 14.14 -2.81
C GLU A 126 10.55 14.04 -3.21
N PHE A 127 11.11 12.84 -3.09
CA PHE A 127 12.45 12.52 -3.54
C PHE A 127 12.48 12.41 -5.07
N ASP A 128 13.58 12.86 -5.70
CA ASP A 128 13.74 12.80 -7.15
C ASP A 128 15.10 12.22 -7.57
N GLY A 129 15.17 11.73 -8.82
CA GLY A 129 16.40 11.27 -9.47
C GLY A 129 17.25 10.31 -8.61
N ASP A 130 18.53 10.66 -8.43
CA ASP A 130 19.49 9.87 -7.66
C ASP A 130 19.16 9.79 -6.15
N GLU A 131 18.37 10.74 -5.61
CA GLU A 131 17.97 10.74 -4.20
C GLU A 131 17.04 9.56 -3.90
N VAL A 132 16.16 9.21 -4.84
CA VAL A 132 15.27 8.05 -4.72
C VAL A 132 16.06 6.78 -4.46
N ARG A 133 17.15 6.54 -5.21
CA ARG A 133 17.98 5.34 -5.06
C ARG A 133 18.65 5.27 -3.68
N GLU A 134 19.22 6.37 -3.21
CA GLU A 134 19.88 6.40 -1.90
C GLU A 134 18.87 6.20 -0.75
N VAL A 135 17.70 6.84 -0.86
CA VAL A 135 16.63 6.67 0.12
C VAL A 135 16.10 5.24 0.12
N MET A 136 15.93 4.64 -1.06
CA MET A 136 15.55 3.23 -1.17
C MET A 136 16.55 2.35 -0.43
N HIS A 137 17.86 2.49 -0.66
CA HIS A 137 18.87 1.75 0.11
C HIS A 137 18.79 1.96 1.64
N GLN A 138 18.43 3.15 2.08
CA GLN A 138 18.25 3.43 3.52
C GLN A 138 16.99 2.78 4.08
N ILE A 139 15.86 2.87 3.36
CA ILE A 139 14.61 2.18 3.70
C ILE A 139 14.88 0.68 3.81
N GLN A 140 15.54 0.12 2.80
CA GLN A 140 15.93 -1.28 2.72
C GLN A 140 16.70 -1.75 3.96
N HIS A 141 17.76 -1.03 4.34
CA HIS A 141 18.54 -1.35 5.52
C HIS A 141 17.69 -1.32 6.79
N SER A 142 16.87 -0.27 6.95
CA SER A 142 16.01 -0.13 8.13
C SER A 142 14.90 -1.19 8.19
N VAL A 143 14.31 -1.58 7.06
CA VAL A 143 13.31 -2.66 6.99
C VAL A 143 13.94 -3.99 7.42
N GLN A 144 15.13 -4.31 6.91
CA GLN A 144 15.85 -5.53 7.31
C GLN A 144 16.18 -5.53 8.81
N GLU A 145 16.72 -4.42 9.34
CA GLU A 145 17.05 -4.31 10.76
C GLU A 145 15.82 -4.44 11.67
N MET A 146 14.66 -3.96 11.22
CA MET A 146 13.40 -4.13 11.93
C MET A 146 12.88 -5.57 11.83
N SER A 147 12.95 -6.20 10.64
CA SER A 147 12.57 -7.60 10.43
C SER A 147 13.40 -8.56 11.29
N ASP A 148 14.69 -8.29 11.48
CA ASP A 148 15.56 -9.09 12.33
C ASP A 148 15.27 -8.90 13.83
N ARG A 149 14.71 -7.74 14.20
CA ARG A 149 14.48 -7.34 15.59
C ARG A 149 13.12 -7.77 16.11
N TYR A 150 12.08 -7.72 15.27
CA TYR A 150 10.71 -7.91 15.68
C TYR A 150 10.13 -9.22 15.13
N ASP A 151 9.45 -9.94 16.01
CA ASP A 151 8.45 -10.90 15.58
C ASP A 151 7.12 -10.15 15.43
N PHE A 152 6.77 -9.82 14.18
CA PHE A 152 5.54 -9.10 13.86
C PHE A 152 4.28 -9.83 14.33
N PHE A 153 4.32 -11.16 14.47
CA PHE A 153 3.20 -11.97 14.95
C PHE A 153 3.14 -12.11 16.46
N ALA A 154 4.27 -11.99 17.15
CA ALA A 154 4.29 -11.94 18.61
C ALA A 154 3.68 -10.65 19.16
N GLY A 155 3.51 -9.62 18.33
CA GLY A 155 2.98 -8.32 18.73
C GLY A 155 4.03 -7.42 19.41
N ASP A 156 5.31 -7.76 19.24
CA ASP A 156 6.44 -7.05 19.87
C ASP A 156 6.88 -5.80 19.09
N ALA A 157 6.27 -5.54 17.93
CA ALA A 157 6.54 -4.37 17.12
C ALA A 157 5.99 -3.08 17.76
N PRO A 158 6.61 -1.91 17.51
CA PRO A 158 6.16 -0.62 18.05
C PRO A 158 4.88 -0.11 17.37
N PHE A 159 4.28 -0.92 16.48
CA PHE A 159 3.10 -0.61 15.71
C PHE A 159 2.19 -1.83 15.54
N GLY A 160 0.98 -1.58 15.05
CA GLY A 160 0.09 -2.59 14.51
C GLY A 160 -1.32 -2.10 14.30
N HIS A 161 -2.20 -3.00 13.91
CA HIS A 161 -3.60 -2.69 13.62
C HIS A 161 -4.54 -2.97 14.79
N VAL A 162 -5.56 -2.12 14.93
CA VAL A 162 -6.75 -2.38 15.73
C VAL A 162 -7.92 -2.48 14.77
N ASN A 163 -8.51 -3.68 14.68
CA ASN A 163 -9.66 -3.96 13.83
C ASN A 163 -10.95 -3.54 14.54
N PHE A 164 -11.90 -2.98 13.80
CA PHE A 164 -13.22 -2.62 14.32
C PHE A 164 -14.30 -2.78 13.25
N LEU A 165 -15.56 -2.74 13.69
CA LEU A 165 -16.72 -2.81 12.80
C LEU A 165 -17.25 -1.40 12.53
N LEU A 166 -17.51 -1.09 11.27
CA LEU A 166 -18.11 0.15 10.82
C LEU A 166 -19.54 -0.13 10.32
N PRO A 167 -20.57 0.07 11.15
CA PRO A 167 -21.95 -0.13 10.76
C PRO A 167 -22.44 1.07 9.92
N VAL A 168 -22.36 0.95 8.59
CA VAL A 168 -22.69 2.04 7.66
C VAL A 168 -24.15 2.48 7.76
N ASP A 169 -25.04 1.55 8.15
CA ASP A 169 -26.47 1.79 8.40
C ASP A 169 -26.77 2.67 9.63
N GLN A 170 -25.77 2.94 10.47
CA GLN A 170 -25.86 3.91 11.57
C GLN A 170 -25.33 5.29 11.20
N ILE A 171 -24.72 5.42 10.02
CA ILE A 171 -24.10 6.65 9.51
C ILE A 171 -24.98 7.27 8.42
N PHE A 172 -25.48 6.46 7.49
CA PHE A 172 -26.33 6.89 6.39
C PHE A 172 -27.67 6.14 6.36
N PHE A 173 -28.63 6.73 5.66
CA PHE A 173 -29.98 6.21 5.45
C PHE A 173 -30.26 5.97 3.96
N PRO A 174 -31.13 5.01 3.60
CA PRO A 174 -31.43 4.70 2.19
C PRO A 174 -31.97 5.88 1.37
N ASP A 175 -32.60 6.85 2.02
CA ASP A 175 -33.16 8.06 1.42
C ASP A 175 -32.20 9.26 1.41
N ASP A 176 -30.99 9.10 1.95
CA ASP A 176 -29.97 10.13 1.87
C ASP A 176 -29.60 10.41 0.40
N PRO A 177 -29.47 11.69 0.01
CA PRO A 177 -29.00 12.05 -1.32
C PRO A 177 -27.61 11.46 -1.60
N ALA A 178 -27.38 10.99 -2.82
CA ALA A 178 -26.03 10.65 -3.27
C ALA A 178 -25.10 11.86 -3.15
N GLY A 179 -23.89 11.64 -2.64
CA GLY A 179 -22.91 12.65 -2.27
C GLY A 179 -23.06 13.19 -0.84
N THR A 180 -23.89 12.57 0.00
CA THR A 180 -23.94 12.92 1.43
C THR A 180 -22.67 12.43 2.12
N SER A 181 -21.99 13.31 2.85
CA SER A 181 -20.75 12.98 3.56
C SER A 181 -20.95 13.10 5.08
N ALA A 182 -20.29 12.22 5.83
CA ALA A 182 -20.27 12.21 7.28
C ALA A 182 -18.81 12.24 7.78
N VAL A 183 -18.55 12.97 8.87
CA VAL A 183 -17.22 12.99 9.49
C VAL A 183 -17.13 11.92 10.55
N LEU A 184 -16.25 10.95 10.31
CA LEU A 184 -15.89 9.91 11.26
C LEU A 184 -14.70 10.36 12.11
N GLN A 185 -14.89 10.43 13.42
CA GLN A 185 -13.81 10.68 14.36
C GLN A 185 -13.39 9.37 15.02
N VAL A 186 -12.16 8.94 14.74
CA VAL A 186 -11.53 7.78 15.36
C VAL A 186 -10.69 8.27 16.54
N THR A 187 -11.00 7.81 17.75
CA THR A 187 -10.29 8.20 18.99
C THR A 187 -9.71 6.98 19.69
N LEU A 188 -8.39 6.99 19.87
CA LEU A 188 -7.66 5.96 20.59
C LEU A 188 -7.23 6.47 21.97
N HIS A 189 -7.64 5.78 23.02
CA HIS A 189 -7.26 6.02 24.40
C HIS A 189 -6.08 5.13 24.80
N TRP A 190 -5.13 5.71 25.54
CA TRP A 190 -3.90 5.04 25.92
C TRP A 190 -3.39 5.49 27.29
N VAL A 191 -2.54 4.64 27.88
CA VAL A 191 -1.82 4.89 29.13
C VAL A 191 -0.32 4.76 28.87
N GLY A 192 0.42 5.84 29.02
CA GLY A 192 1.88 5.86 28.89
C GLY A 192 2.61 5.59 30.20
N ALA A 193 3.94 5.68 30.13
CA ALA A 193 4.81 5.51 31.29
C ALA A 193 4.38 6.37 32.50
N GLY A 194 4.42 5.78 33.70
CA GLY A 194 4.00 6.46 34.93
C GLY A 194 2.49 6.62 35.10
N GLY A 195 1.68 5.94 34.28
CA GLY A 195 0.21 5.95 34.37
C GLY A 195 -0.45 7.18 33.74
N GLN A 196 0.29 7.94 32.92
CA GLN A 196 -0.25 9.08 32.20
C GLN A 196 -1.31 8.61 31.21
N ARG A 197 -2.54 9.08 31.36
CA ARG A 197 -3.62 8.84 30.39
C ARG A 197 -3.58 9.87 29.27
N GLY A 198 -3.83 9.44 28.04
CA GLY A 198 -3.93 10.31 26.88
C GLY A 198 -4.93 9.77 25.86
N ARG A 199 -5.14 10.58 24.81
CA ARG A 199 -5.92 10.19 23.64
C ARG A 199 -5.26 10.72 22.36
N SER A 200 -5.32 9.95 21.30
CA SER A 200 -4.98 10.34 19.93
C SER A 200 -6.24 10.28 19.09
N SER A 201 -6.46 11.23 18.18
CA SER A 201 -7.68 11.29 17.38
C SER A 201 -7.40 11.75 15.96
N VAL A 202 -8.16 11.22 15.01
CA VAL A 202 -8.09 11.53 13.59
C VAL A 202 -9.50 11.53 13.01
N ASP A 203 -9.77 12.53 12.17
CA ASP A 203 -11.01 12.61 11.41
C ASP A 203 -10.81 11.98 10.03
N HIS A 204 -11.85 11.29 9.54
CA HIS A 204 -11.96 10.65 8.23
C HIS A 204 -13.31 11.02 7.62
N GLU A 205 -13.35 11.39 6.34
CA GLU A 205 -14.62 11.68 5.67
C GLU A 205 -15.10 10.42 4.95
N LEU A 206 -16.35 10.04 5.17
CA LEU A 206 -16.99 8.95 4.44
C LEU A 206 -18.15 9.52 3.62
N THR A 207 -18.29 9.09 2.37
CA THR A 207 -19.32 9.59 1.44
C THR A 207 -20.26 8.48 0.98
N TRP A 208 -21.57 8.73 1.10
CA TRP A 208 -22.63 7.91 0.53
C TRP A 208 -22.84 8.24 -0.95
N LEU A 209 -22.58 7.28 -1.83
CA LEU A 209 -22.72 7.47 -3.28
C LEU A 209 -24.12 7.16 -3.82
N GLY A 210 -25.04 6.73 -2.95
CA GLY A 210 -26.34 6.23 -3.36
C GLY A 210 -26.28 4.86 -4.05
N PRO A 211 -27.46 4.29 -4.35
CA PRO A 211 -27.57 3.01 -5.02
C PRO A 211 -26.93 3.08 -6.42
N LEU A 212 -26.41 1.95 -6.87
CA LEU A 212 -25.77 1.85 -8.17
C LEU A 212 -26.73 2.20 -9.32
N PRO A 213 -26.28 2.93 -10.34
CA PRO A 213 -27.05 3.10 -11.56
C PRO A 213 -27.25 1.72 -12.22
N GLY A 214 -28.48 1.45 -12.63
CA GLY A 214 -28.83 0.25 -13.40
C GLY A 214 -28.21 0.26 -14.81
N LEU A 215 -28.33 -0.86 -15.51
CA LEU A 215 -27.90 -0.97 -16.92
C LEU A 215 -28.54 0.14 -17.77
N PRO A 216 -27.78 0.79 -18.68
CA PRO A 216 -28.37 1.71 -19.64
C PRO A 216 -29.51 1.03 -20.40
N ALA A 217 -30.63 1.74 -20.60
CA ALA A 217 -31.81 1.19 -21.27
C ALA A 217 -31.51 0.62 -22.68
N SER A 218 -30.47 1.16 -23.35
CA SER A 218 -29.98 0.65 -24.64
C SER A 218 -29.36 -0.75 -24.56
N PHE A 219 -28.82 -1.13 -23.40
CA PHE A 219 -28.21 -2.45 -23.18
C PHE A 219 -29.27 -3.51 -22.87
N SER A 220 -30.37 -3.12 -22.21
CA SER A 220 -31.45 -4.05 -21.83
C SER A 220 -32.42 -4.39 -22.97
N THR A 221 -32.51 -3.57 -24.03
CA THR A 221 -33.46 -3.76 -25.15
C THR A 221 -33.20 -4.93 -26.10
N GLY A 222 -32.13 -5.72 -25.91
CA GLY A 222 -31.82 -6.90 -26.75
C GLY A 222 -31.24 -8.10 -26.02
N ASN A 223 -31.02 -7.98 -24.71
CA ASN A 223 -30.37 -9.02 -23.92
C ASN A 223 -31.01 -9.10 -22.53
N SER A 224 -32.26 -9.57 -22.47
CA SER A 224 -33.03 -9.68 -21.22
C SER A 224 -32.45 -10.67 -20.20
N ALA A 225 -31.38 -11.39 -20.56
CA ALA A 225 -30.65 -12.31 -19.69
C ALA A 225 -29.30 -11.74 -19.22
N ALA A 226 -28.88 -10.57 -19.69
CA ALA A 226 -27.65 -9.93 -19.22
C ALA A 226 -27.84 -9.33 -17.83
N SER A 227 -26.92 -9.64 -16.93
CA SER A 227 -26.71 -8.96 -15.65
C SER A 227 -25.46 -8.09 -15.73
N LEU A 228 -25.46 -7.00 -14.96
CA LEU A 228 -24.26 -6.22 -14.70
C LEU A 228 -23.62 -6.74 -13.42
N HIS A 229 -22.36 -7.12 -13.50
CA HIS A 229 -21.54 -7.42 -12.34
C HIS A 229 -20.39 -6.44 -12.27
N ARG A 230 -20.05 -6.01 -11.07
CA ARG A 230 -18.93 -5.12 -10.80
C ARG A 230 -17.90 -5.86 -9.97
N GLY A 231 -16.65 -5.65 -10.30
CA GLY A 231 -15.56 -6.20 -9.52
C GLY A 231 -14.24 -5.60 -9.94
N ASP A 232 -13.20 -6.07 -9.28
CA ASP A 232 -11.83 -5.60 -9.45
C ASP A 232 -10.90 -6.77 -9.76
N MET A 233 -10.04 -6.57 -10.76
CA MET A 233 -9.09 -7.56 -11.25
C MET A 233 -7.70 -7.34 -10.67
N HIS A 234 -7.48 -6.32 -9.84
CA HIS A 234 -6.15 -5.99 -9.36
C HIS A 234 -6.22 -5.61 -7.88
N VAL A 235 -6.21 -6.62 -7.00
CA VAL A 235 -6.39 -6.45 -5.55
C VAL A 235 -5.32 -7.22 -4.79
N HIS A 236 -4.51 -6.47 -4.04
CA HIS A 236 -3.54 -7.05 -3.11
C HIS A 236 -4.17 -7.26 -1.73
N THR A 237 -3.70 -8.28 -1.05
CA THR A 237 -4.14 -8.69 0.28
C THR A 237 -2.99 -8.60 1.27
N CYS A 238 -3.26 -8.90 2.52
CA CYS A 238 -2.22 -9.04 3.53
C CYS A 238 -1.13 -10.07 3.18
N HIS A 239 -1.34 -10.95 2.18
CA HIS A 239 -0.36 -11.94 1.77
C HIS A 239 0.74 -11.37 0.87
N GLY A 240 0.47 -10.29 0.12
CA GLY A 240 1.41 -9.71 -0.83
C GLY A 240 1.65 -8.21 -0.69
N GLU A 241 1.00 -7.55 0.27
CA GLU A 241 1.01 -6.08 0.38
C GLU A 241 2.06 -5.55 1.37
N SER A 242 2.42 -6.31 2.40
CA SER A 242 3.34 -5.82 3.45
C SER A 242 3.94 -6.91 4.30
N LEU A 243 5.17 -6.65 4.77
CA LEU A 243 5.87 -7.52 5.71
C LEU A 243 5.06 -7.72 7.00
N GLY A 244 4.96 -8.97 7.45
CA GLY A 244 4.31 -9.33 8.71
C GLY A 244 2.80 -9.12 8.76
N ALA A 245 2.12 -8.94 7.61
CA ALA A 245 0.69 -8.63 7.58
C ALA A 245 -0.22 -9.82 7.84
N CYS A 246 0.01 -10.96 7.20
CA CYS A 246 -0.64 -12.20 7.60
C CYS A 246 0.19 -13.43 7.31
N ALA A 247 -0.07 -14.48 8.08
CA ALA A 247 0.50 -15.79 7.82
C ALA A 247 -0.32 -16.50 6.72
N PRO A 248 0.30 -17.34 5.88
CA PRO A 248 1.71 -17.76 5.92
C PRO A 248 2.70 -16.80 5.22
N SER A 249 2.23 -15.83 4.43
CA SER A 249 3.05 -15.02 3.50
C SER A 249 3.70 -13.77 4.12
N ALA A 250 4.18 -13.88 5.36
CA ALA A 250 4.60 -12.72 6.13
C ALA A 250 6.06 -12.29 5.98
N ASN A 251 6.83 -12.99 5.16
CA ASN A 251 8.25 -12.79 4.98
C ASN A 251 8.61 -12.05 3.67
N CYS A 252 7.64 -11.42 3.01
CA CYS A 252 7.94 -10.63 1.81
C CYS A 252 8.66 -9.33 2.18
N THR A 253 9.99 -9.32 2.04
CA THR A 253 10.85 -8.16 2.26
C THR A 253 11.00 -7.27 1.03
N ALA A 254 10.60 -7.79 -0.15
CA ALA A 254 10.39 -6.99 -1.35
C ALA A 254 9.38 -5.86 -1.10
N GLU A 255 8.35 -6.16 -0.30
CA GLU A 255 7.41 -5.16 0.18
C GLU A 255 7.91 -4.44 1.42
N THR A 256 7.51 -3.17 1.55
CA THR A 256 7.88 -2.36 2.71
C THR A 256 7.13 -2.78 3.97
N LEU A 257 7.46 -2.15 5.09
CA LEU A 257 6.69 -2.29 6.33
C LEU A 257 5.30 -1.67 6.14
N GLN A 258 4.28 -2.29 6.74
CA GLN A 258 2.87 -1.86 6.72
C GLN A 258 2.69 -0.34 6.78
N VAL A 259 2.64 0.31 5.62
CA VAL A 259 2.23 1.72 5.46
C VAL A 259 0.88 1.80 4.77
N SER A 260 0.49 0.76 4.05
CA SER A 260 -0.83 0.52 3.50
C SER A 260 -1.66 -0.34 4.47
N GLY A 261 -2.97 -0.29 4.31
CA GLY A 261 -3.91 -0.90 5.25
C GLY A 261 -4.06 -2.39 5.03
N SER A 262 -2.98 -3.17 4.88
CA SER A 262 -3.00 -4.59 4.49
C SER A 262 -4.20 -5.34 5.10
N PHE A 263 -5.05 -5.91 4.25
CA PHE A 263 -6.34 -6.49 4.64
C PHE A 263 -6.40 -7.98 4.33
N THR A 264 -7.05 -8.75 5.19
CA THR A 264 -7.42 -10.14 4.86
C THR A 264 -8.52 -10.18 3.80
N LEU A 265 -8.67 -11.31 3.13
CA LEU A 265 -9.72 -11.54 2.13
C LEU A 265 -11.14 -11.29 2.70
N ASP A 266 -11.39 -11.70 3.95
CA ASP A 266 -12.68 -11.45 4.63
C ASP A 266 -12.92 -9.96 4.91
N GLN A 267 -11.87 -9.21 5.28
CA GLN A 267 -11.98 -7.76 5.44
C GLN A 267 -12.30 -7.09 4.10
N LEU A 268 -11.53 -7.41 3.06
CA LEU A 268 -11.75 -6.90 1.70
C LEU A 268 -13.16 -7.22 1.20
N LYS A 269 -13.68 -8.43 1.41
CA LYS A 269 -15.06 -8.78 1.01
C LYS A 269 -16.07 -7.77 1.54
N THR A 270 -16.01 -7.45 2.84
CA THR A 270 -16.98 -6.49 3.43
C THR A 270 -16.82 -5.08 2.86
N GLN A 271 -15.60 -4.67 2.53
CA GLN A 271 -15.32 -3.38 1.92
C GLN A 271 -15.85 -3.29 0.49
N TYR A 272 -15.59 -4.32 -0.33
CA TYR A 272 -16.08 -4.42 -1.70
C TYR A 272 -17.61 -4.52 -1.77
N GLN A 273 -18.23 -5.26 -0.85
CA GLN A 273 -19.69 -5.29 -0.73
C GLN A 273 -20.26 -3.90 -0.38
N ALA A 274 -19.60 -3.15 0.52
CA ALA A 274 -20.02 -1.79 0.84
C ALA A 274 -19.87 -0.83 -0.35
N LEU A 275 -18.92 -1.06 -1.25
CA LEU A 275 -18.79 -0.36 -2.53
C LEU A 275 -19.80 -0.83 -3.60
N GLY A 276 -20.64 -1.82 -3.30
CA GLY A 276 -21.60 -2.39 -4.24
C GLY A 276 -20.95 -3.26 -5.32
N MET A 277 -19.82 -3.89 -5.01
CA MET A 277 -19.14 -4.84 -5.89
C MET A 277 -19.56 -6.27 -5.59
N ASP A 278 -19.56 -7.11 -6.63
CA ASP A 278 -19.98 -8.50 -6.60
C ASP A 278 -18.79 -9.48 -6.50
N TRP A 279 -17.59 -9.04 -6.89
CA TRP A 279 -16.41 -9.90 -6.91
C TRP A 279 -15.09 -9.11 -6.89
N TYR A 280 -14.00 -9.79 -6.53
CA TYR A 280 -12.63 -9.35 -6.84
C TYR A 280 -11.73 -10.55 -7.12
N THR A 281 -10.55 -10.31 -7.71
CA THR A 281 -9.45 -11.28 -7.78
C THR A 281 -8.36 -10.90 -6.79
N ALA A 282 -7.96 -11.83 -5.91
CA ALA A 282 -6.79 -11.66 -5.07
C ALA A 282 -5.54 -11.87 -5.93
N THR A 283 -4.80 -10.81 -6.21
CA THR A 283 -3.65 -10.78 -7.12
C THR A 283 -2.41 -10.30 -6.39
N ASP A 284 -2.11 -10.96 -5.27
CA ASP A 284 -0.86 -10.73 -4.55
C ASP A 284 0.35 -10.97 -5.47
N HIS A 285 1.43 -10.22 -5.23
CA HIS A 285 2.63 -10.30 -6.04
C HIS A 285 3.27 -11.70 -6.01
N SER A 286 3.69 -12.20 -7.17
CA SER A 286 4.25 -13.55 -7.33
C SER A 286 5.48 -13.81 -6.48
N TYR A 287 6.26 -12.76 -6.23
CA TYR A 287 7.48 -12.80 -5.44
C TYR A 287 7.22 -12.82 -3.92
N CYS A 288 6.00 -12.47 -3.48
CA CYS A 288 5.57 -12.61 -2.08
C CYS A 288 4.87 -13.94 -1.77
N ILE A 289 4.52 -14.72 -2.79
CA ILE A 289 3.94 -16.05 -2.63
C ILE A 289 5.05 -17.05 -2.88
N ASN A 290 5.66 -17.59 -1.83
CA ASN A 290 6.93 -18.33 -1.90
C ASN A 290 6.78 -19.81 -2.24
N SER A 291 5.59 -20.38 -2.07
CA SER A 291 5.37 -21.81 -2.25
C SER A 291 3.96 -22.14 -2.75
N ASP A 292 3.83 -23.31 -3.38
CA ASP A 292 2.52 -23.86 -3.72
C ASP A 292 1.65 -24.04 -2.47
N SER A 293 2.26 -24.29 -1.32
CA SER A 293 1.54 -24.40 -0.05
C SER A 293 0.89 -23.07 0.36
N GLU A 294 1.61 -21.96 0.22
CA GLU A 294 1.06 -20.62 0.50
C GLU A 294 -0.06 -20.27 -0.48
N TYR A 295 0.17 -20.49 -1.77
CA TYR A 295 -0.86 -20.27 -2.78
C TYR A 295 -2.13 -21.08 -2.52
N ASN A 296 -1.99 -22.35 -2.09
CA ASN A 296 -3.13 -23.19 -1.73
C ASN A 296 -3.87 -22.69 -0.49
N VAL A 297 -3.18 -22.04 0.46
CA VAL A 297 -3.84 -21.40 1.61
C VAL A 297 -4.68 -20.21 1.13
N ILE A 298 -4.11 -19.32 0.32
CA ILE A 298 -4.82 -18.16 -0.27
C ILE A 298 -6.04 -18.65 -1.08
N THR A 299 -5.87 -19.70 -1.89
CA THR A 299 -6.96 -20.32 -2.66
C THR A 299 -8.07 -20.85 -1.74
N ALA A 300 -7.71 -21.49 -0.63
CA ALA A 300 -8.69 -22.01 0.33
C ALA A 300 -9.44 -20.88 1.05
N GLU A 301 -8.76 -19.77 1.38
CA GLU A 301 -9.38 -18.60 1.98
C GLU A 301 -10.33 -17.89 1.01
N ALA A 302 -9.92 -17.70 -0.25
CA ALA A 302 -10.77 -17.17 -1.32
C ALA A 302 -12.04 -18.01 -1.53
N ALA A 303 -11.90 -19.34 -1.53
CA ALA A 303 -13.03 -20.25 -1.62
C ALA A 303 -13.95 -20.17 -0.38
N ALA A 304 -13.40 -19.95 0.81
CA ALA A 304 -14.15 -19.87 2.06
C ALA A 304 -15.03 -18.62 2.15
N ILE A 305 -14.61 -17.51 1.52
CA ILE A 305 -15.38 -16.25 1.50
C ILE A 305 -16.30 -16.14 0.28
N THR A 306 -16.17 -17.03 -0.71
CA THR A 306 -17.03 -17.07 -1.89
C THR A 306 -18.38 -17.71 -1.57
N ASP A 307 -19.46 -17.02 -1.88
CA ASP A 307 -20.83 -17.48 -1.69
C ASP A 307 -21.78 -16.94 -2.76
N SER A 308 -23.10 -17.09 -2.58
CA SER A 308 -24.09 -16.63 -3.55
C SER A 308 -24.18 -15.11 -3.72
N SER A 309 -23.56 -14.34 -2.82
CA SER A 309 -23.59 -12.87 -2.78
C SER A 309 -22.25 -12.23 -3.15
N PHE A 310 -21.16 -13.02 -3.20
CA PHE A 310 -19.83 -12.49 -3.48
C PHE A 310 -18.89 -13.57 -4.02
N VAL A 311 -18.05 -13.22 -4.99
CA VAL A 311 -17.03 -14.13 -5.56
C VAL A 311 -15.64 -13.58 -5.32
N CYS A 312 -14.77 -14.39 -4.72
CA CYS A 312 -13.34 -14.13 -4.65
C CYS A 312 -12.61 -15.16 -5.52
N ILE A 313 -11.75 -14.68 -6.41
CA ILE A 313 -10.92 -15.54 -7.27
C ILE A 313 -9.47 -15.41 -6.79
N SER A 314 -8.83 -16.53 -6.47
CA SER A 314 -7.40 -16.54 -6.16
C SER A 314 -6.60 -16.54 -7.45
N ASP A 315 -5.83 -15.48 -7.67
CA ASP A 315 -4.96 -15.27 -8.81
C ASP A 315 -3.59 -14.76 -8.31
N ILE A 316 -2.73 -14.30 -9.21
CA ILE A 316 -1.41 -13.75 -8.87
C ILE A 316 -1.13 -12.56 -9.79
N GLU A 317 -0.52 -11.50 -9.26
CA GLU A 317 0.17 -10.54 -10.12
C GLU A 317 1.62 -11.01 -10.34
N LEU A 318 1.94 -11.38 -11.58
CA LEU A 318 3.25 -11.86 -11.96
C LEU A 318 4.18 -10.71 -12.34
N SER A 319 5.34 -10.64 -11.69
CA SER A 319 6.47 -9.88 -12.20
C SER A 319 7.20 -10.68 -13.28
N SER A 320 7.48 -10.02 -14.39
CA SER A 320 8.06 -10.65 -15.58
C SER A 320 9.12 -9.77 -16.21
N ASP A 321 10.06 -10.41 -16.91
CA ASP A 321 11.00 -9.70 -17.78
C ASP A 321 10.30 -9.17 -19.03
N GLU A 322 10.72 -7.97 -19.43
CA GLU A 322 10.45 -7.41 -20.74
C GLU A 322 11.12 -8.24 -21.85
N GLU A 323 10.32 -8.72 -22.80
CA GLU A 323 10.79 -9.44 -23.98
C GLU A 323 10.45 -8.71 -25.28
N GLY A 324 11.48 -8.19 -25.94
CA GLY A 324 11.35 -7.60 -27.27
C GLY A 324 12.08 -6.27 -27.39
N PRO A 325 11.89 -5.56 -28.52
CA PRO A 325 12.30 -4.17 -28.64
C PRO A 325 11.49 -3.30 -27.67
N GLN A 326 12.19 -2.63 -26.77
CA GLN A 326 11.60 -1.68 -25.82
C GLN A 326 11.60 -0.27 -26.41
N ASP A 327 10.48 0.45 -26.24
CA ASP A 327 10.30 1.84 -26.67
C ASP A 327 10.10 2.77 -25.46
N GLY A 328 11.09 2.86 -24.57
CA GLY A 328 10.97 3.69 -23.37
C GLY A 328 11.96 3.32 -22.28
N SER A 329 11.68 3.82 -21.09
CA SER A 329 12.32 3.49 -19.82
C SER A 329 11.46 4.12 -18.72
N ASP A 330 11.35 3.42 -17.59
CA ASP A 330 10.53 3.87 -16.47
C ASP A 330 11.32 3.89 -15.15
N ALA A 331 10.66 4.26 -14.05
CA ALA A 331 11.31 4.29 -12.74
C ALA A 331 11.71 2.88 -12.25
N GLY A 332 11.05 1.83 -12.75
CA GLY A 332 11.34 0.43 -12.46
C GLY A 332 12.73 0.03 -12.95
N ASP A 333 13.14 0.49 -14.14
CA ASP A 333 14.51 0.26 -14.64
C ASP A 333 15.57 0.81 -13.66
N ALA A 334 15.34 2.01 -13.12
CA ALA A 334 16.26 2.63 -12.17
C ALA A 334 16.27 1.90 -10.81
N ILE A 335 15.09 1.43 -10.36
CA ILE A 335 14.93 0.63 -9.13
C ILE A 335 15.64 -0.72 -9.28
N CYS A 336 15.49 -1.36 -10.43
CA CYS A 336 16.22 -2.57 -10.81
C CYS A 336 17.69 -2.27 -11.21
N LEU A 337 18.24 -1.09 -10.89
CA LEU A 337 19.64 -0.73 -11.15
C LEU A 337 20.08 -0.94 -12.61
N PHE A 338 19.14 -0.85 -13.56
CA PHE A 338 19.30 -1.16 -14.97
C PHE A 338 19.78 -2.59 -15.25
N THR A 339 19.60 -3.52 -14.30
CA THR A 339 19.87 -4.95 -14.50
C THR A 339 18.73 -5.63 -15.26
N THR A 340 17.51 -5.10 -15.08
CA THR A 340 16.25 -5.70 -15.54
C THR A 340 15.29 -4.60 -15.94
N SER A 341 14.49 -4.87 -16.97
CA SER A 341 13.26 -4.12 -17.25
C SER A 341 12.09 -5.06 -16.96
N ALA A 342 11.34 -4.77 -15.90
CA ALA A 342 10.29 -5.64 -15.39
C ALA A 342 8.90 -5.04 -15.65
N ASN A 343 7.92 -5.90 -15.91
CA ASN A 343 6.50 -5.54 -15.99
C ASN A 343 5.66 -6.43 -15.08
N HIS A 344 4.44 -5.97 -14.79
CA HIS A 344 3.44 -6.75 -14.08
C HIS A 344 2.28 -7.19 -14.96
N MET A 345 1.75 -8.38 -14.66
CA MET A 345 0.55 -8.92 -15.29
C MET A 345 -0.32 -9.72 -14.33
N GLY A 346 -1.63 -9.55 -14.42
CA GLY A 346 -2.60 -10.42 -13.76
C GLY A 346 -2.61 -11.80 -14.41
N ALA A 347 -2.31 -12.83 -13.62
CA ALA A 347 -2.41 -14.24 -14.00
C ALA A 347 -3.76 -14.79 -13.56
N HIS A 348 -4.82 -14.53 -14.33
CA HIS A 348 -6.18 -14.85 -13.89
C HIS A 348 -6.66 -16.25 -14.27
N GLY A 349 -7.52 -16.83 -13.42
CA GLY A 349 -8.12 -18.14 -13.63
C GLY A 349 -7.09 -19.26 -13.63
N ILE A 350 -5.97 -19.09 -12.93
CA ILE A 350 -4.92 -20.10 -12.81
C ILE A 350 -5.30 -21.15 -11.75
N THR A 351 -4.76 -22.35 -11.91
CA THR A 351 -5.06 -23.51 -11.03
C THR A 351 -3.91 -23.88 -10.11
N SER A 352 -2.72 -23.31 -10.35
CA SER A 352 -1.52 -23.51 -9.56
C SER A 352 -0.68 -22.24 -9.60
N ARG A 353 0.09 -22.03 -8.52
CA ARG A 353 1.06 -20.95 -8.42
C ARG A 353 1.91 -20.87 -9.68
N VAL A 354 2.08 -19.64 -10.19
CA VAL A 354 3.06 -19.32 -11.22
C VAL A 354 4.19 -18.57 -10.53
N TYR A 355 5.42 -19.05 -10.70
CA TYR A 355 6.60 -18.46 -10.10
C TYR A 355 7.01 -17.19 -10.85
N GLY A 356 7.37 -16.15 -10.10
CA GLY A 356 8.04 -14.96 -10.61
C GLY A 356 8.70 -14.22 -9.44
N GLY A 357 10.03 -14.06 -9.52
CA GLY A 357 10.79 -13.30 -8.53
C GLY A 357 11.09 -14.02 -7.21
N ASP A 358 11.52 -13.27 -6.20
CA ASP A 358 11.95 -13.72 -4.87
C ASP A 358 11.39 -12.82 -3.76
N ASP A 359 11.17 -13.35 -2.55
CA ASP A 359 10.66 -12.55 -1.43
C ASP A 359 11.71 -11.63 -0.80
N GLY A 360 12.97 -11.81 -1.21
CA GLY A 360 14.07 -10.92 -0.93
C GLY A 360 13.85 -9.53 -1.50
N LEU A 361 14.59 -8.60 -0.93
CA LEU A 361 14.58 -7.22 -1.36
C LEU A 361 14.91 -7.06 -2.86
N LEU A 362 14.07 -6.30 -3.58
CA LEU A 362 14.10 -6.18 -5.06
C LEU A 362 13.88 -7.52 -5.78
N GLY A 363 13.23 -8.50 -5.15
CA GLY A 363 13.00 -9.78 -5.81
C GLY A 363 11.96 -9.73 -6.94
N PHE A 364 11.42 -8.55 -7.25
CA PHE A 364 10.74 -8.23 -8.51
C PHE A 364 11.70 -7.80 -9.64
N CYS A 365 13.02 -7.82 -9.42
CA CYS A 365 14.08 -7.58 -10.39
C CYS A 365 14.98 -8.82 -10.51
N ASP A 366 15.70 -8.94 -11.63
CA ASP A 366 16.86 -9.84 -11.68
C ASP A 366 18.01 -9.28 -10.85
N GLY A 367 18.60 -10.16 -10.05
CA GLY A 367 19.80 -9.84 -9.28
C GLY A 367 21.01 -9.64 -10.19
N LEU A 368 22.03 -8.94 -9.69
CA LEU A 368 23.31 -8.74 -10.39
C LEU A 368 24.00 -10.04 -10.86
N PHE A 369 23.62 -11.19 -10.30
CA PHE A 369 24.20 -12.51 -10.60
C PHE A 369 23.16 -13.62 -10.82
N GLY A 370 21.88 -13.29 -10.96
CA GLY A 370 20.79 -14.27 -11.07
C GLY A 370 19.63 -13.72 -11.89
N ASP A 371 19.00 -14.61 -12.64
CA ASP A 371 17.81 -14.36 -13.46
C ASP A 371 16.64 -15.03 -12.72
N ALA A 372 15.82 -14.20 -12.08
CA ALA A 372 14.74 -14.60 -11.17
C ALA A 372 13.36 -14.42 -11.81
N LEU A 373 13.26 -13.58 -12.85
CA LEU A 373 12.05 -13.36 -13.60
C LEU A 373 11.99 -14.27 -14.83
N ASN A 374 10.79 -14.62 -15.26
CA ASN A 374 10.62 -15.21 -16.58
C ASN A 374 10.18 -14.12 -17.55
N GLY A 375 10.58 -14.24 -18.81
CA GLY A 375 10.06 -13.41 -19.89
C GLY A 375 8.53 -13.46 -19.98
N PHE A 376 7.90 -12.30 -20.25
CA PHE A 376 6.45 -12.20 -20.24
C PHE A 376 5.76 -13.17 -21.22
N LYS A 377 6.38 -13.57 -22.34
CA LYS A 377 5.80 -14.53 -23.30
C LYS A 377 5.75 -15.93 -22.71
N GLN A 378 6.75 -16.32 -21.92
CA GLN A 378 6.74 -17.58 -21.18
C GLN A 378 5.66 -17.58 -20.11
N ASN A 379 5.51 -16.47 -19.37
CA ASN A 379 4.46 -16.34 -18.35
C ASN A 379 3.07 -16.41 -18.97
N ILE A 380 2.83 -15.68 -20.07
CA ILE A 380 1.59 -15.77 -20.86
C ILE A 380 1.31 -17.22 -21.30
N ALA A 381 2.32 -17.91 -21.86
CA ALA A 381 2.15 -19.29 -22.28
C ALA A 381 1.79 -20.23 -21.11
N THR A 382 2.38 -20.00 -19.94
CA THR A 382 2.13 -20.76 -18.72
C THR A 382 0.72 -20.54 -18.20
N ILE A 383 0.25 -19.30 -18.14
CA ILE A 383 -1.13 -18.96 -17.74
C ILE A 383 -2.13 -19.61 -18.70
N ARG A 384 -1.91 -19.45 -20.02
CA ARG A 384 -2.78 -20.03 -21.06
C ARG A 384 -2.80 -21.56 -21.00
N ALA A 385 -1.69 -22.21 -20.67
CA ALA A 385 -1.62 -23.66 -20.52
C ALA A 385 -2.49 -24.19 -19.37
N GLN A 386 -2.76 -23.37 -18.36
CA GLN A 386 -3.69 -23.68 -17.27
C GLN A 386 -5.15 -23.35 -17.63
N GLY A 387 -5.41 -22.76 -18.80
CA GLY A 387 -6.73 -22.24 -19.18
C GLY A 387 -7.03 -20.85 -18.62
N GLY A 388 -6.04 -20.22 -17.98
CA GLY A 388 -6.15 -18.86 -17.46
C GLY A 388 -6.09 -17.79 -18.55
N TYR A 389 -6.20 -16.53 -18.12
CA TYR A 389 -6.20 -15.37 -18.99
C TYR A 389 -5.27 -14.27 -18.43
N PRO A 390 -4.17 -13.94 -19.15
CA PRO A 390 -3.26 -12.90 -18.72
C PRO A 390 -3.81 -11.49 -19.02
N VAL A 391 -3.63 -10.55 -18.11
CA VAL A 391 -3.98 -9.12 -18.30
C VAL A 391 -2.76 -8.27 -17.98
N ALA A 392 -2.37 -7.37 -18.87
CA ALA A 392 -1.28 -6.43 -18.60
C ALA A 392 -1.75 -5.38 -17.58
N HIS A 393 -1.09 -5.30 -16.43
CA HIS A 393 -1.38 -4.32 -15.38
C HIS A 393 -0.62 -3.03 -15.62
N HIS A 394 -1.29 -1.91 -15.35
CA HIS A 394 -0.80 -0.53 -15.50
C HIS A 394 0.28 -0.33 -16.60
N PRO A 395 0.04 -0.74 -17.86
CA PRO A 395 1.09 -0.82 -18.88
C PRO A 395 1.61 0.54 -19.36
N ALA A 396 0.99 1.63 -18.92
CA ALA A 396 1.47 3.00 -19.13
C ALA A 396 1.77 3.73 -17.82
N GLY A 397 1.97 2.99 -16.72
CA GLY A 397 2.39 3.53 -15.43
C GLY A 397 3.78 4.17 -15.49
N GLY A 398 4.15 4.92 -14.45
CA GLY A 398 5.50 5.52 -14.32
C GLY A 398 6.57 4.53 -13.84
N THR A 399 6.17 3.33 -13.42
CA THR A 399 7.01 2.24 -12.89
C THR A 399 6.42 0.90 -13.36
N PHE A 400 7.27 -0.08 -13.68
CA PHE A 400 6.87 -1.44 -14.09
C PHE A 400 5.87 -1.46 -15.25
N SER A 401 6.04 -0.50 -16.16
CA SER A 401 5.23 -0.32 -17.35
C SER A 401 5.61 -1.33 -18.42
N TRP A 402 4.76 -1.45 -19.45
CA TRP A 402 5.02 -2.34 -20.57
C TRP A 402 5.74 -1.59 -21.69
N GLU A 403 7.06 -1.73 -21.73
CA GLU A 403 7.93 -1.01 -22.68
C GLU A 403 8.14 -1.77 -23.99
N SER A 404 8.03 -3.10 -24.01
CA SER A 404 8.08 -3.92 -25.24
C SER A 404 6.74 -4.00 -25.97
N ARG A 405 6.13 -2.84 -26.24
CA ARG A 405 4.77 -2.73 -26.80
C ARG A 405 4.55 -3.47 -28.12
N GLN A 406 5.60 -3.61 -28.93
CA GLN A 406 5.51 -4.31 -30.22
C GLN A 406 5.28 -5.81 -30.06
N ASP A 407 5.72 -6.37 -28.94
CA ASP A 407 5.61 -7.79 -28.61
C ASP A 407 4.46 -8.09 -27.62
N ALA A 408 3.78 -7.06 -27.11
CA ALA A 408 2.54 -7.16 -26.34
C ALA A 408 1.34 -7.48 -27.25
N LEU A 409 1.22 -8.74 -27.66
CA LEU A 409 0.16 -9.20 -28.57
C LEU A 409 -1.16 -9.52 -27.85
N GLY A 410 -2.27 -9.42 -28.58
CA GLY A 410 -3.62 -9.70 -28.08
C GLY A 410 -4.06 -11.16 -28.19
N MET A 411 -5.35 -11.40 -27.91
CA MET A 411 -5.97 -12.73 -27.88
C MET A 411 -5.88 -13.47 -29.22
N GLU A 412 -5.85 -12.74 -30.33
CA GLU A 412 -5.74 -13.29 -31.69
C GLU A 412 -4.43 -14.04 -31.91
N ALA A 413 -3.39 -13.69 -31.15
CA ALA A 413 -2.09 -14.35 -31.14
C ALA A 413 -1.94 -15.38 -30.01
N ASN A 414 -3.03 -15.71 -29.30
CA ASN A 414 -3.02 -16.51 -28.07
C ASN A 414 -2.13 -15.90 -26.97
N ALA A 415 -2.09 -14.56 -26.87
CA ALA A 415 -1.26 -13.81 -25.93
C ALA A 415 -2.11 -13.13 -24.82
N LEU A 416 -1.99 -11.82 -24.61
CA LEU A 416 -2.75 -11.07 -23.59
C LEU A 416 -4.27 -11.16 -23.83
N HIS A 417 -5.05 -11.21 -22.75
CA HIS A 417 -6.51 -11.18 -22.79
C HIS A 417 -7.08 -9.77 -22.66
N GLY A 418 -6.35 -8.89 -21.97
CA GLY A 418 -6.74 -7.52 -21.73
C GLY A 418 -5.56 -6.67 -21.30
N VAL A 419 -5.84 -5.38 -21.19
CA VAL A 419 -4.93 -4.33 -20.72
C VAL A 419 -5.72 -3.50 -19.71
N GLU A 420 -5.11 -3.23 -18.57
CA GLU A 420 -5.63 -2.26 -17.61
C GLU A 420 -5.52 -0.85 -18.20
N ILE A 421 -6.66 -0.19 -18.37
CA ILE A 421 -6.72 1.18 -18.91
C ILE A 421 -6.84 2.25 -17.82
N TRP A 422 -7.25 1.87 -16.61
CA TRP A 422 -7.32 2.69 -15.41
C TRP A 422 -6.79 1.87 -14.24
N ASN A 423 -5.83 2.42 -13.51
CA ASN A 423 -5.29 1.86 -12.27
C ASN A 423 -5.38 2.92 -11.17
N GLY A 424 -6.24 2.68 -10.17
CA GLY A 424 -6.55 3.67 -9.14
C GLY A 424 -7.01 5.01 -9.72
N SER A 425 -6.37 6.12 -9.32
CA SER A 425 -6.63 7.47 -9.85
C SER A 425 -5.87 7.77 -11.15
N THR A 426 -5.01 6.86 -11.60
CA THR A 426 -4.17 7.04 -12.79
C THR A 426 -4.86 6.46 -14.02
N GLN A 427 -5.19 7.35 -14.96
CA GLN A 427 -5.65 6.94 -16.29
C GLN A 427 -4.45 6.63 -17.17
N THR A 428 -4.37 5.41 -17.71
CA THR A 428 -3.48 5.19 -18.85
C THR A 428 -4.06 5.97 -20.02
N GLY A 429 -3.28 6.83 -20.66
CA GLY A 429 -3.73 7.69 -21.76
C GLY A 429 -4.15 6.95 -23.04
N GLN A 430 -4.55 5.69 -22.95
CA GLN A 430 -5.01 4.84 -24.03
C GLN A 430 -6.55 4.91 -24.08
N GLY A 431 -7.03 5.98 -24.73
CA GLY A 431 -8.44 6.17 -25.11
C GLY A 431 -8.55 6.48 -26.60
#